data_AF-A0A344UQS3-F1
#
_entry.id   AF-A0A344UQS3-F1
#
_cell.length_a   1.000
_cell.length_b   1.000
_cell.length_c   1.000
_cell.angle_alpha   90.00
_cell.angle_beta   90.00
_cell.angle_gamma   90.00
#
_symmetry.space_group_name_H-M   'P 1'
#
loop_
_entity.id
_entity.type
_entity.pdbx_description
1 polymer ?
#
loop_
_entity_poly.entity_id
_entity_poly.type
_entity_poly.pdbx_seq_one_letter_code
_entity_poly.pdbx_strand_id
1 'polypeptide(L)'
;MGIVRLEEVVVCPFNDDDVDRFGEDRGNDDAERVDGDTEALDDTDDLDDTEQLDADTDYEDLDDDTDYDDGEDSDDDDDDDDDDEDDDDEEDDDDLDDLEDAGSDEIDLVVALYHDDGERIAVPLDSGLANDLDEFITQLRRIPGDAGAVGMISIDHQFYVIVRVRGRNVQVFLSDAVQGNDWPVARDVADYLGEDIPDADDDSEAIGDFDLLSDAGISEFDMEAFADLDEDSDEVLGRIARRINFGPQFDRASSASIR
;
A
#
# COMPACT_ATOMS: atom_id res chain seq x y z
N MET A 1 -43.21 -32.12 -28.22
CA MET A 1 -41.78 -31.74 -28.29
C MET A 1 -41.66 -30.53 -29.19
N GLY A 2 -41.78 -29.34 -28.61
CA GLY A 2 -41.60 -28.07 -29.31
C GLY A 2 -40.15 -27.62 -29.18
N ILE A 3 -39.54 -27.32 -30.31
CA ILE A 3 -38.23 -26.69 -30.44
C ILE A 3 -38.40 -25.18 -30.25
N VAL A 4 -37.76 -24.61 -29.22
CA VAL A 4 -37.62 -23.15 -29.08
C VAL A 4 -36.20 -22.79 -29.48
N ARG A 5 -36.09 -21.99 -30.55
CA ARG A 5 -34.86 -21.34 -31.00
C ARG A 5 -34.54 -20.22 -30.00
N LEU A 6 -33.30 -20.18 -29.53
CA LEU A 6 -32.74 -19.00 -28.88
C LEU A 6 -32.16 -18.10 -29.99
N GLU A 7 -32.63 -16.86 -29.99
CA GLU A 7 -32.27 -15.81 -30.94
C GLU A 7 -30.85 -15.29 -30.67
N GLU A 8 -30.21 -14.94 -31.78
CA GLU A 8 -28.88 -14.37 -31.94
C GLU A 8 -28.82 -12.97 -31.32
N VAL A 9 -27.89 -12.75 -30.38
CA VAL A 9 -27.60 -11.40 -29.87
C VAL A 9 -26.83 -10.65 -30.96
N VAL A 10 -27.55 -9.72 -31.58
CA VAL A 10 -27.07 -8.86 -32.67
C VAL A 10 -26.03 -7.88 -32.13
N VAL A 11 -24.83 -7.98 -32.69
CA VAL A 11 -23.75 -6.99 -32.64
C VAL A 11 -24.26 -5.68 -33.24
N CYS A 12 -24.27 -4.61 -32.44
CA CYS A 12 -24.45 -3.25 -32.96
C CYS A 12 -23.08 -2.74 -33.45
N PRO A 13 -22.96 -2.31 -34.72
CA PRO A 13 -21.73 -1.69 -35.22
C PRO A 13 -21.59 -0.26 -34.71
N PHE A 14 -20.36 0.10 -34.36
CA PHE A 14 -19.89 1.46 -34.13
C PHE A 14 -20.32 2.39 -35.28
N ASN A 15 -20.94 3.51 -34.93
CA ASN A 15 -21.32 4.56 -35.88
C ASN A 15 -20.21 5.63 -35.86
N ASP A 16 -19.31 5.52 -36.83
CA ASP A 16 -18.17 6.40 -37.10
C ASP A 16 -18.65 7.52 -38.04
N ASP A 17 -19.32 8.56 -37.53
CA ASP A 17 -19.70 9.75 -38.32
C ASP A 17 -20.21 10.89 -37.41
N ASP A 18 -19.34 11.45 -36.57
CA ASP A 18 -19.52 12.79 -35.97
C ASP A 18 -18.14 13.34 -35.56
N VAL A 19 -17.29 13.60 -36.56
CA VAL A 19 -16.08 14.42 -36.40
C VAL A 19 -16.40 15.82 -36.90
N ASP A 20 -16.82 16.67 -35.97
CA ASP A 20 -17.13 18.07 -36.26
C ASP A 20 -15.89 18.83 -36.73
N ARG A 21 -16.09 19.47 -37.88
CA ARG A 21 -15.16 20.24 -38.68
C ARG A 21 -14.93 21.61 -38.05
N PHE A 22 -13.93 21.77 -37.19
CA PHE A 22 -13.53 23.08 -36.68
C PHE A 22 -12.46 23.75 -37.57
N GLY A 23 -12.94 24.69 -38.39
CA GLY A 23 -12.39 26.04 -38.55
C GLY A 23 -10.91 26.21 -38.89
N GLU A 24 -10.65 26.46 -40.17
CA GLU A 24 -9.46 27.16 -40.68
C GLU A 24 -9.30 28.58 -40.09
N ASP A 25 -8.03 29.00 -40.06
CA ASP A 25 -7.53 30.38 -40.10
C ASP A 25 -7.56 31.19 -38.79
N ARG A 26 -6.39 31.28 -38.13
CA ARG A 26 -5.64 32.54 -37.94
C ARG A 26 -4.14 32.26 -37.85
N GLY A 27 -3.38 32.80 -38.79
CA GLY A 27 -1.95 33.01 -38.60
C GLY A 27 -1.71 34.06 -37.51
N ASN A 28 -0.69 33.83 -36.71
CA ASN A 28 0.12 34.91 -36.15
C ASN A 28 1.54 34.39 -35.95
N ASP A 29 2.36 34.62 -36.98
CA ASP A 29 3.81 34.68 -36.88
C ASP A 29 4.18 35.79 -35.90
N ASP A 30 4.58 35.45 -34.68
CA ASP A 30 5.40 36.32 -33.84
C ASP A 30 6.37 35.45 -33.04
N ALA A 31 7.48 35.15 -33.71
CA ALA A 31 8.68 34.62 -33.08
C ALA A 31 9.38 35.75 -32.33
N GLU A 32 8.99 35.99 -31.06
CA GLU A 32 9.84 36.72 -30.14
C GLU A 32 10.96 35.79 -29.64
N ARG A 33 12.14 36.00 -30.23
CA ARG A 33 13.42 35.60 -29.66
C ARG A 33 13.66 36.46 -28.42
N VAL A 34 13.61 35.84 -27.25
CA VAL A 34 14.22 36.42 -26.05
C VAL A 34 15.66 35.94 -26.02
N ASP A 35 16.52 36.72 -26.66
CA ASP A 35 17.95 36.75 -26.36
C ASP A 35 18.12 37.55 -25.05
N GLY A 36 18.71 36.95 -24.00
CA GLY A 36 18.89 37.63 -22.73
C GLY A 36 19.61 36.80 -21.66
N ASP A 37 20.94 36.76 -21.80
CA ASP A 37 21.95 36.69 -20.75
C ASP A 37 21.84 35.56 -19.69
N THR A 38 22.49 34.45 -20.03
CA THR A 38 22.96 33.46 -19.05
C THR A 38 24.18 34.04 -18.35
N GLU A 39 23.97 34.65 -17.17
CA GLU A 39 25.06 35.07 -16.29
C GLU A 39 25.77 33.83 -15.75
N ALA A 40 26.97 33.59 -16.28
CA ALA A 40 27.91 32.62 -15.75
C ALA A 40 28.39 33.07 -14.36
N LEU A 41 28.01 32.33 -13.33
CA LEU A 41 28.67 32.41 -12.02
C LEU A 41 29.81 31.40 -12.02
N ASP A 42 30.99 31.90 -12.38
CA ASP A 42 32.29 31.35 -12.04
C ASP A 42 32.75 32.07 -10.76
N ASP A 43 32.90 31.35 -9.65
CA ASP A 43 33.90 31.64 -8.63
C ASP A 43 33.94 30.48 -7.62
N THR A 44 34.96 29.65 -7.84
CA THR A 44 35.84 28.96 -6.87
C THR A 44 35.40 28.88 -5.41
N ASP A 45 35.36 27.67 -4.88
CA ASP A 45 36.09 27.36 -3.64
C ASP A 45 36.53 25.88 -3.67
N ASP A 46 37.84 25.71 -3.79
CA ASP A 46 38.60 24.51 -3.51
C ASP A 46 38.33 24.03 -2.09
N LEU A 47 37.85 22.78 -1.94
CA LEU A 47 38.06 22.00 -0.72
C LEU A 47 38.61 20.64 -1.12
N ASP A 48 39.91 20.65 -1.41
CA ASP A 48 40.80 19.52 -1.19
C ASP A 48 41.02 19.40 0.32
N ASP A 49 40.41 18.41 0.94
CA ASP A 49 40.84 17.93 2.25
C ASP A 49 40.72 16.41 2.28
N THR A 50 41.68 15.78 1.61
CA THR A 50 42.01 14.37 1.82
C THR A 50 42.67 14.23 3.19
N GLU A 51 41.88 14.08 4.25
CA GLU A 51 42.38 13.65 5.55
C GLU A 51 42.75 12.17 5.47
N GLN A 52 44.06 11.99 5.48
CA GLN A 52 44.86 10.80 5.44
C GLN A 52 44.70 10.06 6.78
N LEU A 53 43.85 9.04 6.84
CA LEU A 53 43.73 8.16 8.00
C LEU A 53 44.84 7.11 7.97
N ASP A 54 46.04 7.56 8.35
CA ASP A 54 47.15 6.70 8.75
C ASP A 54 47.21 6.71 10.29
N ALA A 55 46.79 5.61 10.91
CA ALA A 55 47.15 5.26 12.28
C ALA A 55 46.91 3.76 12.50
N ASP A 56 47.87 2.98 12.02
CA ASP A 56 48.45 1.84 12.73
C ASP A 56 48.22 1.91 14.24
N THR A 57 47.49 0.95 14.79
CA THR A 57 47.52 0.67 16.23
C THR A 57 47.59 -0.84 16.41
N ASP A 58 48.83 -1.30 16.59
CA ASP A 58 49.18 -2.60 17.11
C ASP A 58 48.48 -2.81 18.46
N TYR A 59 47.60 -3.81 18.52
CA TYR A 59 47.14 -4.36 19.79
C TYR A 59 48.25 -5.27 20.31
N GLU A 60 49.08 -4.73 21.20
CA GLU A 60 50.05 -5.52 21.95
C GLU A 60 49.37 -6.33 23.07
N ASP A 61 49.84 -7.56 23.21
CA ASP A 61 49.54 -8.54 24.24
C ASP A 61 49.55 -7.97 25.65
N LEU A 62 48.52 -8.29 26.43
CA LEU A 62 48.57 -8.24 27.89
C LEU A 62 48.28 -9.65 28.43
N ASP A 63 49.36 -10.42 28.53
CA ASP A 63 49.50 -11.47 29.53
C ASP A 63 49.61 -10.79 30.91
N ASP A 64 48.65 -11.04 31.80
CA ASP A 64 48.84 -10.84 33.24
C ASP A 64 48.29 -12.05 34.00
N ASP A 65 49.19 -13.00 34.19
CA ASP A 65 49.08 -14.10 35.14
C ASP A 65 48.87 -13.54 36.56
N THR A 66 47.71 -13.78 37.15
CA THR A 66 47.56 -13.74 38.60
C THR A 66 47.07 -15.08 39.12
N ASP A 67 48.06 -15.90 39.48
CA ASP A 67 47.96 -17.03 40.39
C ASP A 67 47.38 -16.55 41.73
N TYR A 68 46.18 -17.02 42.09
CA TYR A 68 45.73 -17.11 43.48
C TYR A 68 45.11 -18.49 43.70
N ASP A 69 46.00 -19.43 43.96
CA ASP A 69 45.75 -20.66 44.71
C ASP A 69 45.68 -20.31 46.21
N ASP A 70 44.51 -20.51 46.82
CA ASP A 70 44.40 -20.84 48.25
C ASP A 70 43.05 -21.53 48.45
N GLY A 71 43.11 -22.86 48.50
CA GLY A 71 41.95 -23.68 48.83
C GLY A 71 41.80 -23.82 50.35
N GLU A 72 40.57 -23.81 50.84
CA GLU A 72 40.20 -24.58 52.03
C GLU A 72 38.82 -25.24 51.82
N ASP A 73 38.82 -26.56 52.02
CA ASP A 73 37.67 -27.46 52.14
C ASP A 73 36.68 -27.00 53.23
N SER A 74 35.39 -27.20 52.98
CA SER A 74 34.46 -27.72 54.00
C SER A 74 33.28 -28.40 53.31
N ASP A 75 33.20 -29.72 53.51
CA ASP A 75 32.07 -30.60 53.21
C ASP A 75 30.84 -30.32 54.12
N ASP A 76 29.69 -30.87 53.70
CA ASP A 76 28.39 -31.02 54.37
C ASP A 76 27.58 -29.70 54.53
N ASP A 77 26.31 -29.61 54.11
CA ASP A 77 25.18 -30.52 54.35
C ASP A 77 24.07 -30.29 53.29
N ASP A 78 23.30 -31.35 53.05
CA ASP A 78 22.00 -31.37 52.36
C ASP A 78 21.01 -30.33 52.91
N ASP A 79 20.14 -29.77 52.07
CA ASP A 79 18.68 -29.76 52.28
C ASP A 79 17.96 -29.06 51.12
N ASP A 80 16.81 -29.65 50.76
CA ASP A 80 15.81 -29.23 49.78
C ASP A 80 15.54 -27.71 49.81
N ASP A 81 15.36 -27.11 48.63
CA ASP A 81 14.11 -26.42 48.35
C ASP A 81 13.83 -26.51 46.85
N ASP A 82 12.70 -27.16 46.56
CA ASP A 82 11.97 -27.08 45.32
C ASP A 82 11.85 -25.62 44.89
N ASP A 83 12.31 -25.28 43.69
CA ASP A 83 11.70 -24.24 42.87
C ASP A 83 11.86 -24.71 41.42
N ASP A 84 11.09 -25.76 41.09
CA ASP A 84 10.52 -25.91 39.76
C ASP A 84 9.59 -24.69 39.53
N GLU A 85 10.18 -23.52 39.30
CA GLU A 85 9.50 -22.47 38.56
C GLU A 85 9.64 -22.87 37.08
N ASP A 86 8.82 -23.84 36.67
CA ASP A 86 8.25 -23.87 35.33
C ASP A 86 7.54 -22.51 35.18
N ASP A 87 8.31 -21.48 34.83
CA ASP A 87 7.82 -20.22 34.30
C ASP A 87 7.46 -20.51 32.83
N ASP A 88 6.54 -21.46 32.66
CA ASP A 88 5.68 -21.62 31.50
C ASP A 88 4.63 -20.50 31.56
N ASP A 89 5.08 -19.25 31.71
CA ASP A 89 4.35 -18.09 31.22
C ASP A 89 4.53 -18.13 29.68
N GLU A 90 4.00 -19.19 29.04
CA GLU A 90 3.32 -18.99 27.77
C GLU A 90 2.12 -18.12 28.16
N GLU A 91 2.36 -16.81 28.30
CA GLU A 91 1.28 -15.83 28.17
C GLU A 91 0.59 -16.23 26.88
N ASP A 92 -0.64 -16.69 27.05
CA ASP A 92 -1.60 -17.03 26.03
C ASP A 92 -1.68 -15.79 25.11
N ASP A 93 -0.81 -15.76 24.09
CA ASP A 93 -0.72 -14.75 23.02
C ASP A 93 -1.98 -14.79 22.12
N ASP A 94 -3.03 -15.51 22.54
CA ASP A 94 -4.29 -15.71 21.84
C ASP A 94 -5.35 -14.63 22.14
N ASP A 95 -5.08 -13.66 23.03
CA ASP A 95 -5.92 -12.46 23.19
C ASP A 95 -5.76 -11.45 22.03
N LEU A 96 -4.83 -11.68 21.09
CA LEU A 96 -4.64 -10.83 19.90
C LEU A 96 -5.53 -11.21 18.71
N ASP A 97 -6.32 -12.29 18.79
CA ASP A 97 -7.01 -12.94 17.67
C ASP A 97 -8.53 -12.65 17.54
N ASP A 98 -9.08 -11.67 18.27
CA ASP A 98 -10.54 -11.48 18.37
C ASP A 98 -11.11 -10.24 17.64
N LEU A 99 -10.48 -9.77 16.55
CA LEU A 99 -11.20 -8.87 15.63
C LEU A 99 -12.25 -9.68 14.87
N GLU A 100 -13.50 -9.23 14.89
CA GLU A 100 -14.55 -9.86 14.10
C GLU A 100 -14.33 -9.56 12.62
N ASP A 101 -14.40 -10.59 11.78
CA ASP A 101 -14.40 -10.44 10.33
C ASP A 101 -15.48 -9.45 9.89
N ALA A 102 -15.15 -8.58 8.93
CA ALA A 102 -16.15 -7.73 8.29
C ALA A 102 -17.21 -8.61 7.62
N GLY A 103 -18.46 -8.36 8.00
CA GLY A 103 -19.63 -8.97 7.41
C GLY A 103 -19.80 -8.56 5.96
N SER A 104 -20.50 -9.39 5.18
CA SER A 104 -20.80 -9.08 3.78
C SER A 104 -21.61 -7.81 3.57
N ASP A 105 -22.33 -7.35 4.60
CA ASP A 105 -23.12 -6.12 4.57
C ASP A 105 -22.28 -4.87 4.94
N GLU A 106 -21.09 -5.05 5.52
CA GLU A 106 -20.14 -4.00 5.89
C GLU A 106 -19.07 -3.79 4.80
N ILE A 107 -18.89 -4.75 3.89
CA ILE A 107 -17.94 -4.63 2.78
C ILE A 107 -18.64 -3.98 1.58
N ASP A 108 -18.31 -2.72 1.27
CA ASP A 108 -18.96 -2.00 0.18
C ASP A 108 -18.45 -2.47 -1.19
N LEU A 109 -17.13 -2.63 -1.34
CA LEU A 109 -16.54 -3.13 -2.57
C LEU A 109 -15.15 -3.75 -2.38
N VAL A 110 -14.87 -4.74 -3.22
CA VAL A 110 -13.52 -5.26 -3.46
C VAL A 110 -13.31 -5.34 -4.96
N VAL A 111 -12.45 -4.49 -5.53
CA VAL A 111 -12.27 -4.36 -6.98
C VAL A 111 -10.80 -4.38 -7.35
N ALA A 112 -10.46 -5.12 -8.41
CA ALA A 112 -9.14 -5.06 -9.04
C ALA A 112 -9.20 -4.29 -10.36
N LEU A 113 -8.25 -3.37 -10.53
CA LEU A 113 -8.03 -2.54 -11.71
C LEU A 113 -6.72 -2.93 -12.37
N TYR A 114 -6.74 -3.22 -13.67
CA TYR A 114 -5.53 -3.61 -14.40
C TYR A 114 -5.65 -3.31 -15.90
N HIS A 115 -4.51 -3.40 -16.57
CA HIS A 115 -4.41 -3.28 -18.01
C HIS A 115 -4.24 -4.66 -18.65
N ASP A 116 -5.03 -4.95 -19.67
CA ASP A 116 -4.93 -6.18 -20.48
C ASP A 116 -5.03 -5.82 -21.96
N ASP A 117 -4.02 -6.19 -22.75
CA ASP A 117 -3.92 -5.90 -24.19
C ASP A 117 -4.21 -4.41 -24.57
N GLY A 118 -3.84 -3.48 -23.69
CA GLY A 118 -4.04 -2.03 -23.87
C GLY A 118 -5.42 -1.51 -23.46
N GLU A 119 -6.32 -2.38 -23.01
CA GLU A 119 -7.62 -2.01 -22.47
C GLU A 119 -7.57 -1.95 -20.93
N ARG A 120 -8.36 -1.04 -20.35
CA ARG A 120 -8.53 -0.94 -18.90
C ARG A 120 -9.65 -1.87 -18.48
N ILE A 121 -9.37 -2.71 -17.49
CA ILE A 121 -10.33 -3.66 -16.93
C ILE A 121 -10.47 -3.39 -15.45
N ALA A 122 -11.71 -3.39 -14.97
CA ALA A 122 -12.03 -3.47 -13.55
C ALA A 122 -12.89 -4.72 -13.33
N VAL A 123 -12.56 -5.51 -12.32
CA VAL A 123 -13.32 -6.71 -11.96
C VAL A 123 -13.65 -6.68 -10.46
N PRO A 124 -14.89 -7.01 -10.08
CA PRO A 124 -15.18 -7.30 -8.68
C PRO A 124 -14.45 -8.58 -8.29
N LEU A 125 -13.95 -8.61 -7.07
CA LEU A 125 -13.36 -9.79 -6.45
C LEU A 125 -14.29 -10.33 -5.37
N ASP A 126 -13.87 -11.43 -4.73
CA ASP A 126 -14.59 -11.99 -3.59
C ASP A 126 -14.52 -11.02 -2.41
N SER A 127 -15.65 -10.79 -1.73
CA SER A 127 -15.73 -9.87 -0.59
C SER A 127 -14.90 -10.37 0.60
N GLY A 128 -14.70 -11.69 0.75
CA GLY A 128 -13.89 -12.25 1.84
C GLY A 128 -12.42 -11.82 1.78
N LEU A 129 -11.93 -11.33 0.63
CA LEU A 129 -10.59 -10.76 0.53
C LEU A 129 -10.43 -9.44 1.29
N ALA A 130 -11.53 -8.82 1.73
CA ALA A 130 -11.50 -7.65 2.59
C ALA A 130 -11.19 -7.97 4.06
N ASN A 131 -10.97 -9.24 4.41
CA ASN A 131 -10.60 -9.67 5.77
C ASN A 131 -9.17 -10.24 5.85
N ASP A 132 -8.47 -10.43 4.72
CA ASP A 132 -7.12 -11.01 4.66
C ASP A 132 -6.29 -10.29 3.58
N LEU A 133 -5.38 -9.43 4.03
CA LEU A 133 -4.54 -8.64 3.12
C LEU A 133 -3.60 -9.52 2.28
N ASP A 134 -3.07 -10.59 2.86
CA ASP A 134 -2.14 -11.50 2.18
C ASP A 134 -2.84 -12.30 1.07
N GLU A 135 -4.07 -12.74 1.31
CA GLU A 135 -4.91 -13.38 0.30
C GLU A 135 -5.25 -12.37 -0.81
N PHE A 136 -5.61 -11.13 -0.44
CA PHE A 136 -5.90 -10.07 -1.41
C PHE A 136 -4.69 -9.77 -2.32
N ILE A 137 -3.51 -9.57 -1.75
CA ILE A 137 -2.25 -9.40 -2.49
C ILE A 137 -1.99 -10.62 -3.39
N THR A 138 -2.20 -11.83 -2.88
CA THR A 138 -2.01 -13.07 -3.63
C THR A 138 -2.94 -13.17 -4.83
N GLN A 139 -4.19 -12.73 -4.71
CA GLN A 139 -5.12 -12.67 -5.84
C GLN A 139 -4.69 -11.62 -6.87
N LEU A 140 -4.29 -10.43 -6.44
CA LEU A 140 -3.79 -9.38 -7.35
C LEU A 140 -2.55 -9.83 -8.12
N ARG A 141 -1.65 -10.60 -7.51
CA ARG A 141 -0.46 -11.18 -8.17
C ARG A 141 -0.79 -12.13 -9.32
N ARG A 142 -1.99 -12.71 -9.35
CA ARG A 142 -2.44 -13.62 -10.43
C ARG A 142 -2.95 -12.89 -11.66
N ILE A 143 -3.24 -11.60 -11.54
CA ILE A 143 -3.77 -10.78 -12.62
C ILE A 143 -2.64 -10.41 -13.57
N PRO A 144 -2.72 -10.77 -14.87
CA PRO A 144 -1.73 -10.37 -15.85
C PRO A 144 -1.86 -8.87 -16.16
N GLY A 145 -0.73 -8.19 -16.40
CA GLY A 145 -0.71 -6.81 -16.86
C GLY A 145 0.67 -6.16 -16.80
N ASP A 146 1.04 -5.42 -17.84
CA ASP A 146 2.35 -4.76 -17.93
C ASP A 146 2.59 -3.71 -16.85
N ALA A 147 1.51 -3.06 -16.38
CA ALA A 147 1.56 -2.03 -15.33
C ALA A 147 1.27 -2.57 -13.92
N GLY A 148 1.06 -3.89 -13.80
CA GLY A 148 0.55 -4.53 -12.59
C GLY A 148 -0.96 -4.37 -12.39
N ALA A 149 -1.41 -4.66 -11.17
CA ALA A 149 -2.80 -4.53 -10.74
C ALA A 149 -2.90 -3.60 -9.53
N VAL A 150 -4.00 -2.84 -9.46
CA VAL A 150 -4.38 -2.01 -8.32
C VAL A 150 -5.66 -2.59 -7.74
N GLY A 151 -5.60 -3.08 -6.51
CA GLY A 151 -6.75 -3.45 -5.71
C GLY A 151 -7.28 -2.26 -4.91
N MET A 152 -8.59 -2.18 -4.78
CA MET A 152 -9.30 -1.19 -3.99
C MET A 152 -10.32 -1.91 -3.12
N ILE A 153 -10.30 -1.62 -1.81
CA ILE A 153 -11.23 -2.14 -0.80
C ILE A 153 -11.88 -0.95 -0.11
N SER A 154 -13.20 -1.02 0.10
CA SER A 154 -13.99 -0.08 0.91
C SER A 154 -14.74 -0.86 1.98
N ILE A 155 -14.68 -0.36 3.22
CA ILE A 155 -15.37 -0.97 4.37
C ILE A 155 -16.21 0.09 5.09
N ASP A 156 -17.46 -0.28 5.33
CA ASP A 156 -18.55 0.42 6.03
C ASP A 156 -18.72 1.89 5.63
N HIS A 157 -18.36 2.26 4.39
CA HIS A 157 -18.24 3.65 3.94
C HIS A 157 -17.27 4.52 4.78
N GLN A 158 -16.48 3.94 5.69
CA GLN A 158 -15.64 4.65 6.65
C GLN A 158 -14.20 4.84 6.14
N PHE A 159 -13.58 3.77 5.63
CA PHE A 159 -12.19 3.81 5.20
C PHE A 159 -11.96 2.95 3.97
N TYR A 160 -10.80 3.12 3.35
CA TYR A 160 -10.41 2.37 2.17
C TYR A 160 -8.94 1.95 2.20
N VAL A 161 -8.67 0.84 1.52
CA VAL A 161 -7.32 0.32 1.30
C VAL A 161 -7.05 0.28 -0.20
N ILE A 162 -5.88 0.76 -0.60
CA ILE A 162 -5.38 0.64 -1.98
C ILE A 162 -4.10 -0.19 -1.97
N VAL A 163 -4.11 -1.28 -2.70
CA VAL A 163 -2.95 -2.17 -2.86
C VAL A 163 -2.51 -2.16 -4.30
N ARG A 164 -1.24 -1.90 -4.56
CA ARG A 164 -0.68 -1.99 -5.91
C ARG A 164 0.38 -3.08 -5.97
N VAL A 165 0.18 -4.02 -6.88
CA VAL A 165 1.08 -5.14 -7.12
C VAL A 165 1.72 -5.00 -8.50
N ARG A 166 3.06 -4.88 -8.55
CA ARG A 166 3.86 -4.86 -9.78
C ARG A 166 4.99 -5.87 -9.71
N GLY A 167 4.79 -7.04 -10.31
CA GLY A 167 5.76 -8.12 -10.27
C GLY A 167 5.98 -8.60 -8.83
N ARG A 168 7.13 -8.24 -8.25
CA ARG A 168 7.45 -8.56 -6.85
C ARG A 168 7.16 -7.40 -5.89
N ASN A 169 6.94 -6.20 -6.41
CA ASN A 169 6.77 -5.01 -5.62
C ASN A 169 5.29 -4.89 -5.21
N VAL A 170 5.04 -4.65 -3.93
CA VAL A 170 3.71 -4.47 -3.35
C VAL A 170 3.74 -3.19 -2.53
N GLN A 171 2.90 -2.25 -2.92
CA GLN A 171 2.71 -0.97 -2.25
C GLN A 171 1.30 -0.97 -1.67
N VAL A 172 1.14 -0.47 -0.45
CA VAL A 172 -0.13 -0.49 0.28
C VAL A 172 -0.37 0.90 0.87
N PHE A 173 -1.62 1.33 0.85
CA PHE A 173 -2.09 2.57 1.44
C PHE A 173 -3.40 2.33 2.18
N LEU A 174 -3.49 2.85 3.40
CA LEU A 174 -4.68 2.83 4.24
C LEU A 174 -5.08 4.27 4.55
N SER A 175 -6.34 4.61 4.31
CA SER A 175 -6.83 5.99 4.49
C SER A 175 -6.94 6.43 5.94
N ASP A 176 -7.10 5.47 6.87
CA ASP A 176 -7.27 5.73 8.29
C ASP A 176 -6.70 4.58 9.12
N ALA A 177 -5.61 4.84 9.85
CA ALA A 177 -4.93 3.87 10.69
C ALA A 177 -5.69 3.52 11.97
N VAL A 178 -6.55 4.42 12.49
CA VAL A 178 -7.34 4.18 13.71
C VAL A 178 -8.26 2.96 13.51
N GLN A 179 -8.69 2.73 12.27
CA GLN A 179 -9.54 1.60 11.89
C GLN A 179 -8.89 0.23 12.13
N GLY A 180 -7.56 0.17 12.35
CA GLY A 180 -6.88 -1.05 12.77
C GLY A 180 -7.32 -1.58 14.14
N ASN A 181 -7.98 -0.76 14.96
CA ASN A 181 -8.57 -1.19 16.24
C ASN A 181 -9.83 -2.04 16.06
N ASP A 182 -10.54 -1.91 14.93
CA ASP A 182 -11.85 -2.52 14.71
C ASP A 182 -11.86 -3.51 13.53
N TRP A 183 -11.00 -3.31 12.53
CA TRP A 183 -11.09 -4.03 11.26
C TRP A 183 -9.83 -4.87 10.95
N PRO A 184 -9.96 -6.20 10.72
CA PRO A 184 -8.82 -7.08 10.46
C PRO A 184 -7.91 -6.60 9.33
N VAL A 185 -8.49 -6.15 8.20
CA VAL A 185 -7.70 -5.68 7.06
C VAL A 185 -6.93 -4.40 7.34
N ALA A 186 -7.47 -3.48 8.16
CA ALA A 186 -6.75 -2.27 8.53
C ALA A 186 -5.55 -2.60 9.43
N ARG A 187 -5.76 -3.55 10.35
CA ARG A 187 -4.70 -4.09 11.21
C ARG A 187 -3.61 -4.79 10.40
N ASP A 188 -3.99 -5.69 9.49
CA ASP A 188 -3.06 -6.36 8.59
C ASP A 188 -2.22 -5.35 7.78
N VAL A 189 -2.81 -4.23 7.37
CA VAL A 189 -2.09 -3.17 6.65
C VAL A 189 -1.07 -2.48 7.57
N ALA A 190 -1.45 -2.11 8.79
CA ALA A 190 -0.53 -1.51 9.76
C ALA A 190 0.64 -2.47 10.06
N ASP A 191 0.34 -3.75 10.30
CA ASP A 191 1.33 -4.80 10.55
C ASP A 191 2.25 -5.02 9.33
N TYR A 192 1.68 -5.02 8.11
CA TYR A 192 2.45 -5.12 6.87
C TYR A 192 3.42 -3.95 6.67
N LEU A 193 3.00 -2.74 7.06
CA LEU A 193 3.83 -1.53 7.00
C LEU A 193 4.83 -1.45 8.16
N GLY A 194 4.59 -2.18 9.24
CA GLY A 194 5.36 -2.09 10.49
C GLY A 194 5.12 -0.78 11.23
N GLU A 195 3.90 -0.24 11.10
CA GLU A 195 3.45 1.00 11.77
C GLU A 195 2.57 0.64 12.96
N ASP A 196 2.64 1.44 14.02
CA ASP A 196 1.79 1.27 15.20
C ASP A 196 0.37 1.79 14.91
N ILE A 197 -0.64 1.07 15.39
CA ILE A 197 -2.04 1.52 15.30
C ILE A 197 -2.29 2.61 16.36
N PRO A 198 -2.80 3.80 15.99
CA PRO A 198 -3.15 4.85 16.94
C PRO A 198 -4.29 4.42 17.89
N ASP A 199 -4.44 5.12 19.02
CA ASP A 199 -5.55 4.84 19.94
C ASP A 199 -6.89 5.20 19.28
N ALA A 200 -7.98 4.51 19.65
CA ALA A 200 -9.32 4.75 19.08
C ALA A 200 -9.88 6.18 19.29
N ASP A 201 -9.31 6.96 20.21
CA ASP A 201 -9.68 8.35 20.48
C ASP A 201 -8.77 9.38 19.77
N ASP A 202 -7.76 8.94 19.02
CA ASP A 202 -6.86 9.80 18.25
C ASP A 202 -7.51 10.31 16.94
N ASP A 203 -6.84 11.27 16.29
CA ASP A 203 -7.27 11.80 15.00
C ASP A 203 -7.01 10.77 13.87
N SER A 204 -7.91 10.73 12.88
CA SER A 204 -7.76 9.92 11.66
C SER A 204 -6.46 10.29 10.92
N GLU A 205 -5.62 9.31 10.66
CA GLU A 205 -4.34 9.48 9.96
C GLU A 205 -4.15 8.39 8.90
N ALA A 206 -3.85 8.80 7.68
CA ALA A 206 -3.53 7.88 6.59
C ALA A 206 -2.10 7.37 6.70
N ILE A 207 -1.89 6.09 6.37
CA ILE A 207 -0.57 5.43 6.43
C ILE A 207 -0.25 4.67 5.14
N GLY A 208 1.05 4.41 4.93
CA GLY A 208 1.55 3.62 3.81
C GLY A 208 2.18 4.45 2.69
N ASP A 209 2.06 3.94 1.46
CA ASP A 209 2.75 4.48 0.30
C ASP A 209 1.88 5.49 -0.47
N PHE A 210 2.05 6.79 -0.20
CA PHE A 210 1.31 7.86 -0.88
C PHE A 210 1.67 8.02 -2.36
N ASP A 211 2.81 7.49 -2.81
CA ASP A 211 3.30 7.59 -4.19
C ASP A 211 2.80 6.43 -5.08
N LEU A 212 2.02 5.50 -4.51
CA LEU A 212 1.62 4.25 -5.17
C LEU A 212 0.90 4.44 -6.52
N LEU A 213 0.26 5.61 -6.74
CA LEU A 213 -0.47 5.98 -7.97
C LEU A 213 0.17 7.15 -8.74
N SER A 214 1.40 7.57 -8.40
CA SER A 214 2.05 8.72 -9.03
C SER A 214 2.33 8.54 -10.51
N ASP A 215 2.72 7.34 -10.95
CA ASP A 215 2.85 7.05 -12.38
C ASP A 215 1.50 7.01 -13.13
N ALA A 216 0.39 6.89 -12.41
CA ALA A 216 -0.97 7.01 -12.96
C ALA A 216 -1.52 8.45 -12.89
N GLY A 217 -0.75 9.39 -12.32
CA GLY A 217 -1.04 10.82 -12.31
C GLY A 217 -1.77 11.34 -11.06
N ILE A 218 -1.67 10.63 -9.94
CA ILE A 218 -2.09 11.09 -8.60
C ILE A 218 -0.83 11.27 -7.77
N SER A 219 -0.51 12.52 -7.41
CA SER A 219 0.66 12.80 -6.57
C SER A 219 0.44 12.40 -5.11
N GLU A 220 1.52 12.30 -4.33
CA GLU A 220 1.45 12.08 -2.88
C GLU A 220 0.53 13.09 -2.19
N PHE A 221 0.65 14.38 -2.54
CA PHE A 221 -0.21 15.44 -2.02
C PHE A 221 -1.68 15.28 -2.43
N ASP A 222 -1.95 14.82 -3.66
CA ASP A 222 -3.33 14.52 -4.05
C ASP A 222 -3.87 13.32 -3.28
N MET A 223 -3.04 12.31 -2.99
CA MET A 223 -3.41 11.14 -2.21
C MET A 223 -3.77 11.51 -0.77
N GLU A 224 -2.93 12.32 -0.10
CA GLU A 224 -3.21 12.89 1.22
C GLU A 224 -4.53 13.68 1.22
N ALA A 225 -4.71 14.55 0.21
CA ALA A 225 -5.95 15.30 0.06
C ALA A 225 -7.20 14.43 -0.20
N PHE A 226 -7.05 13.22 -0.73
CA PHE A 226 -8.15 12.26 -0.85
C PHE A 226 -8.47 11.58 0.48
N ALA A 227 -7.48 11.34 1.33
CA ALA A 227 -7.68 10.77 2.66
C ALA A 227 -8.41 11.74 3.59
N ASP A 228 -8.10 13.04 3.51
CA ASP A 228 -8.72 14.09 4.32
C ASP A 228 -10.18 14.44 3.90
N LEU A 229 -10.75 13.76 2.90
CA LEU A 229 -12.12 14.04 2.47
C LEU A 229 -13.13 13.49 3.46
N ASP A 230 -14.04 14.36 3.92
CA ASP A 230 -15.25 14.00 4.67
C ASP A 230 -16.32 13.45 3.71
N GLU A 231 -16.03 12.30 3.09
CA GLU A 231 -16.87 11.61 2.11
C GLU A 231 -16.81 10.10 2.31
N ASP A 232 -17.85 9.38 1.87
CA ASP A 232 -17.90 7.92 1.95
C ASP A 232 -16.73 7.29 1.17
N SER A 233 -16.11 6.25 1.75
CA SER A 233 -14.86 5.67 1.23
C SER A 233 -14.99 5.12 -0.20
N ASP A 234 -16.14 4.56 -0.58
CA ASP A 234 -16.42 4.11 -1.94
C ASP A 234 -16.55 5.28 -2.94
N GLU A 235 -17.07 6.43 -2.50
CA GLU A 235 -17.13 7.64 -3.33
C GLU A 235 -15.73 8.19 -3.60
N VAL A 236 -14.87 8.20 -2.58
CA VAL A 236 -13.45 8.59 -2.68
C VAL A 236 -12.71 7.67 -3.66
N LEU A 237 -12.84 6.36 -3.50
CA LEU A 237 -12.25 5.37 -4.43
C LEU A 237 -12.77 5.57 -5.86
N GLY A 238 -14.05 5.88 -6.04
CA GLY A 238 -14.60 6.23 -7.35
C GLY A 238 -13.93 7.46 -7.98
N ARG A 239 -13.59 8.48 -7.18
CA ARG A 239 -12.86 9.67 -7.65
C ARG A 239 -11.43 9.32 -8.05
N ILE A 240 -10.73 8.53 -7.23
CA ILE A 240 -9.39 8.02 -7.52
C ILE A 240 -9.42 7.22 -8.83
N ALA A 241 -10.34 6.26 -8.96
CA ALA A 241 -10.51 5.44 -10.16
C ALA A 241 -10.75 6.29 -11.42
N ARG A 242 -11.59 7.33 -11.34
CA ARG A 242 -11.79 8.29 -12.45
C ARG A 242 -10.51 9.04 -12.78
N ARG A 243 -9.73 9.46 -11.78
CA ARG A 243 -8.48 10.19 -11.96
C ARG A 243 -7.37 9.37 -12.62
N ILE A 244 -7.33 8.07 -12.35
CA ILE A 244 -6.45 7.10 -13.04
C ILE A 244 -7.07 6.50 -14.32
N ASN A 245 -8.21 7.07 -14.78
CA ASN A 245 -8.90 6.74 -16.02
C ASN A 245 -9.61 5.36 -16.09
N PHE A 246 -10.00 4.81 -14.94
CA PHE A 246 -10.77 3.56 -14.79
C PHE A 246 -12.27 3.77 -14.51
N GLY A 247 -12.75 5.02 -14.44
CA GLY A 247 -14.12 5.36 -13.99
C GLY A 247 -15.25 4.43 -14.50
N PRO A 248 -15.52 4.37 -15.81
CA PRO A 248 -16.62 3.54 -16.33
C PRO A 248 -16.47 2.02 -16.09
N GLN A 249 -15.24 1.54 -15.92
CA GLN A 249 -14.96 0.16 -15.57
C GLN A 249 -15.23 -0.06 -14.09
N PHE A 250 -14.70 0.82 -13.23
CA PHE A 250 -14.88 0.80 -11.79
C PHE A 250 -16.36 0.86 -11.42
N ASP A 251 -17.12 1.82 -11.97
CA ASP A 251 -18.55 1.98 -11.66
C ASP A 251 -19.36 0.70 -11.96
N ARG A 252 -18.97 -0.05 -13.01
CA ARG A 252 -19.59 -1.34 -13.35
C ARG A 252 -19.19 -2.45 -12.39
N ALA A 253 -17.92 -2.47 -11.97
CA ALA A 253 -17.38 -3.47 -11.06
C ALA A 253 -17.90 -3.27 -9.63
N SER A 254 -17.88 -2.05 -9.10
CA SER A 254 -18.40 -1.73 -7.75
C SER A 254 -19.88 -2.08 -7.63
N SER A 255 -20.70 -1.71 -8.61
CA SER A 255 -22.13 -2.08 -8.66
C SER A 255 -22.37 -3.60 -8.64
N ALA A 256 -21.40 -4.40 -9.08
CA ALA A 256 -21.48 -5.86 -9.07
C ALA A 256 -20.89 -6.48 -7.79
N SER A 257 -20.05 -5.75 -7.06
CA SER A 257 -19.48 -6.17 -5.77
C SER A 257 -20.53 -6.16 -4.65
N ILE A 258 -21.50 -5.25 -4.72
CA ILE A 258 -22.56 -5.04 -3.71
C ILE A 258 -23.70 -6.08 -3.80
N ARG A 259 -23.63 -7.06 -4.71
CA ARG A 259 -24.78 -7.91 -5.09
C ARG A 259 -24.57 -9.40 -4.88
#